data_AF-A0A416ZDX6-F1
#
_entry.id   AF-A0A416ZDX6-F1
#
_cell.length_a   1.000
_cell.length_b   1.000
_cell.length_c   1.000
_cell.angle_alpha   90.00
_cell.angle_beta   90.00
_cell.angle_gamma   90.00
#
_symmetry.space_group_name_H-M   'P 1'
#
loop_
_entity.id
_entity.type
_entity.pdbx_description
1 polymer ?
#
loop_
_entity_poly.entity_id
_entity_poly.type
_entity_poly.pdbx_seq_one_letter_code
_entity_poly.pdbx_strand_id
1 'polypeptide(L)'
;MINDAHFYLQEIERQNVTLPYKYIIIDEFQDIARQRFNLTKRLSQITQAKVVAVGDDWQSIYAFSGSDITLFTRFLELMGAGTELKITHTYRNSQELIDIAGGFVQRNTSQIRKQLISPKHLENPIVLEVFDDSIKPMERLADTIEHVIGEIISEYGEQSSILLIGRYNYDMYKLYRTNRFSELPGGAIRSEKYPNAKITFMTAHSSKGLGYDNVILINMFEGKFGFPCQIEDDPIIKLVTYEDNSMPFAEERRLFYVAMTRTKNRVYIAAPKTKPSRFLVELIKDFNIPHDDELNMQVVDLFNLRCPVCGFPLKYEFNKNYGLNLWICTNEAELCDFMTNDRTHMHDILKCPKCTDGYLIVKKNPKNGDIFYGCTNYFNEERKCTYMVPLESGSKNDQ
;
A
#
# COMPACT_ATOMS: atom_id res chain seq x y z
N MET A 1 22.92 8.25 -20.85
CA MET A 1 22.56 9.65 -20.52
C MET A 1 23.24 10.16 -19.25
N ILE A 2 22.97 9.63 -18.04
CA ILE A 2 23.62 10.14 -16.80
C ILE A 2 25.14 9.92 -16.83
N ASN A 3 25.59 8.75 -17.25
CA ASN A 3 27.02 8.44 -17.38
C ASN A 3 27.71 9.38 -18.38
N ASP A 4 27.06 9.64 -19.52
CA ASP A 4 27.58 10.57 -20.54
C ASP A 4 27.65 11.99 -19.99
N ALA A 5 26.59 12.46 -19.30
CA ALA A 5 26.57 13.77 -18.67
C ALA A 5 27.68 13.90 -17.61
N HIS A 6 27.91 12.86 -16.81
CA HIS A 6 29.01 12.84 -15.84
C HIS A 6 30.38 12.93 -16.53
N PHE A 7 30.58 12.17 -17.62
CA PHE A 7 31.80 12.25 -18.43
C PHE A 7 32.02 13.65 -19.01
N TYR A 8 30.98 14.26 -19.61
CA TYR A 8 31.10 15.62 -20.14
C TYR A 8 31.38 16.66 -19.05
N LEU A 9 30.81 16.52 -17.86
CA LEU A 9 31.13 17.41 -16.74
C LEU A 9 32.61 17.31 -16.32
N GLN A 10 33.20 16.11 -16.35
CA GLN A 10 34.64 15.95 -16.11
C GLN A 10 35.47 16.63 -17.21
N GLU A 11 35.07 16.49 -18.48
CA GLU A 11 35.76 17.15 -19.59
C GLU A 11 35.65 18.67 -19.55
N ILE A 12 34.48 19.21 -19.20
CA ILE A 12 34.24 20.64 -19.04
C ILE A 12 35.15 21.22 -17.96
N GLU A 13 35.26 20.53 -16.82
CA GLU A 13 36.18 20.94 -15.76
C GLU A 13 37.65 20.84 -16.20
N ARG A 14 38.04 19.75 -16.88
CA ARG A 14 39.40 19.55 -17.39
C ARG A 14 39.82 20.62 -18.39
N GLN A 15 38.90 21.03 -19.26
CA GLN A 15 39.12 22.05 -20.28
C GLN A 15 38.89 23.47 -19.73
N ASN A 16 38.53 23.59 -18.44
CA ASN A 16 38.21 24.85 -17.76
C ASN A 16 37.13 25.67 -18.50
N VAL A 17 36.18 24.97 -19.11
CA VAL A 17 35.07 25.57 -19.86
C VAL A 17 34.04 26.08 -18.86
N THR A 18 33.79 27.39 -18.89
CA THR A 18 32.78 28.00 -18.03
C THR A 18 31.38 27.81 -18.62
N LEU A 19 30.47 27.21 -17.88
CA LEU A 19 29.06 27.16 -18.24
C LEU A 19 28.33 28.37 -17.63
N PRO A 20 27.43 29.05 -18.36
CA PRO A 20 26.79 30.29 -17.91
C PRO A 20 25.60 30.08 -16.95
N TYR A 21 25.39 28.85 -16.46
CA TYR A 21 24.24 28.54 -15.60
C TYR A 21 24.42 29.15 -14.21
N LYS A 22 23.45 29.96 -13.79
CA LYS A 22 23.43 30.59 -12.46
C LYS A 22 22.48 29.91 -11.48
N TYR A 23 21.50 29.18 -12.00
CA TYR A 23 20.46 28.51 -11.24
C TYR A 23 20.16 27.15 -11.83
N ILE A 24 19.92 26.17 -10.97
CA ILE A 24 19.42 24.84 -11.33
C ILE A 24 18.13 24.64 -10.54
N ILE A 25 17.01 24.54 -11.25
CA ILE A 25 15.69 24.33 -10.64
C ILE A 25 15.30 22.88 -10.87
N ILE A 26 14.96 22.19 -9.79
CA ILE A 26 14.52 20.81 -9.81
C ILE A 26 13.11 20.79 -9.24
N ASP A 27 12.15 20.40 -10.07
CA ASP A 27 10.77 20.15 -9.65
C ASP A 27 10.58 18.66 -9.32
N GLU A 28 9.53 18.33 -8.55
CA GLU A 28 9.23 16.97 -8.07
C GLU A 28 10.46 16.29 -7.40
N PHE A 29 11.21 17.06 -6.62
CA PHE A 29 12.49 16.62 -6.02
C PHE A 29 12.34 15.40 -5.10
N GLN A 30 11.14 15.14 -4.56
CA GLN A 30 10.86 13.98 -3.72
C GLN A 30 11.00 12.64 -4.46
N ASP A 31 11.02 12.65 -5.79
CA ASP A 31 11.18 11.46 -6.63
C ASP A 31 12.61 11.32 -7.19
N ILE A 32 13.56 12.12 -6.71
CA ILE A 32 14.92 12.09 -7.22
C ILE A 32 15.66 10.81 -6.79
N ALA A 33 16.30 10.15 -7.75
CA ALA A 33 17.24 9.06 -7.50
C ALA A 33 18.64 9.60 -7.19
N ARG A 34 19.43 8.83 -6.42
CA ARG A 34 20.78 9.24 -5.98
C ARG A 34 21.71 9.65 -7.12
N GLN A 35 21.64 8.98 -8.26
CA GLN A 35 22.46 9.28 -9.43
C GLN A 35 22.12 10.65 -10.02
N ARG A 36 20.83 11.02 -10.07
CA ARG A 36 20.37 12.32 -10.54
C ARG A 36 20.76 13.43 -9.56
N PHE A 37 20.64 13.17 -8.25
CA PHE A 37 21.11 14.09 -7.22
C PHE A 37 22.61 14.37 -7.35
N ASN A 38 23.44 13.32 -7.47
CA ASN A 38 24.89 13.45 -7.62
C ASN A 38 25.27 14.26 -8.87
N LEU A 39 24.56 14.05 -9.98
CA LEU A 39 24.74 14.81 -11.21
C LEU A 39 24.44 16.30 -10.98
N THR A 40 23.30 16.63 -10.37
CA THR A 40 22.92 18.02 -10.09
C THR A 40 23.89 18.70 -9.12
N LYS A 41 24.31 17.99 -8.07
CA LYS A 41 25.30 18.49 -7.13
C LYS A 41 26.62 18.80 -7.81
N ARG A 42 27.08 17.90 -8.70
CA ARG A 42 28.32 18.11 -9.47
C ARG A 42 28.22 19.27 -10.44
N LEU A 43 27.10 19.40 -11.15
CA LEU A 43 26.83 20.51 -12.04
C LEU A 43 26.86 21.85 -11.28
N SER A 44 26.22 21.91 -10.10
CA SER A 44 26.26 23.09 -9.22
C SER A 44 27.68 23.45 -8.80
N GLN A 45 28.53 22.47 -8.46
CA GLN A 45 29.93 22.72 -8.09
C GLN A 45 30.78 23.29 -9.23
N ILE A 46 30.60 22.77 -10.45
CA ILE A 46 31.37 23.23 -11.62
C ILE A 46 30.93 24.64 -12.04
N THR A 47 29.63 24.90 -12.01
CA THR A 47 29.05 26.15 -12.50
C THR A 47 28.91 27.24 -11.45
N GLN A 48 29.05 26.89 -10.16
CA GLN A 48 28.66 27.72 -9.02
C GLN A 48 27.18 28.12 -9.04
N ALA A 49 26.34 27.39 -9.78
CA ALA A 49 24.91 27.64 -9.85
C ALA A 49 24.23 27.34 -8.52
N LYS A 50 23.28 28.20 -8.14
CA LYS A 50 22.40 27.96 -6.98
C LYS A 50 21.36 26.90 -7.31
N VAL A 51 21.16 25.93 -6.43
CA VAL A 51 20.15 24.88 -6.61
C VAL A 51 18.87 25.27 -5.88
N VAL A 52 17.75 25.18 -6.58
CA VAL A 52 16.40 25.32 -6.03
C VAL A 52 15.69 24.01 -6.24
N ALA A 53 15.33 23.33 -5.15
CA ALA A 53 14.59 22.08 -5.19
C ALA A 53 13.17 22.32 -4.66
N VAL A 54 12.17 21.87 -5.42
CA VAL A 54 10.75 21.97 -5.09
C VAL A 54 10.19 20.56 -5.05
N GLY A 55 9.37 20.25 -4.05
CA GLY A 55 8.70 18.96 -3.96
C GLY A 55 7.93 18.75 -2.66
N ASP A 56 7.35 17.56 -2.52
CA ASP A 56 6.49 17.17 -1.41
C ASP A 56 6.80 15.73 -0.97
N ASP A 57 7.42 15.58 0.20
CA ASP A 57 7.77 14.29 0.80
C ASP A 57 6.56 13.38 1.10
N TRP A 58 5.35 13.94 1.25
CA TRP A 58 4.13 13.13 1.41
C TRP A 58 3.70 12.44 0.13
N GLN A 59 4.23 12.87 -1.01
CA GLN A 59 3.95 12.30 -2.33
C GLN A 59 5.10 11.46 -2.88
N SER A 60 6.16 11.17 -2.12
CA SER A 60 7.26 10.32 -2.58
C SER A 60 6.82 8.85 -2.68
N ILE A 61 6.62 8.33 -3.90
CA ILE A 61 6.01 7.01 -4.17
C ILE A 61 6.70 6.24 -5.31
N TYR A 62 7.95 6.58 -5.60
CA TYR A 62 8.72 5.99 -6.71
C TYR A 62 10.01 5.33 -6.22
N ALA A 63 10.02 4.76 -5.01
CA ALA A 63 11.22 4.10 -4.49
C ALA A 63 11.65 2.90 -5.37
N PHE A 64 10.68 2.21 -5.98
CA PHE A 64 10.92 1.16 -6.98
C PHE A 64 11.69 1.65 -8.22
N SER A 65 11.65 2.96 -8.51
CA SER A 65 12.42 3.60 -9.58
C SER A 65 13.77 4.14 -9.09
N GLY A 66 14.15 3.84 -7.84
CA GLY A 66 15.40 4.27 -7.21
C GLY A 66 15.33 5.63 -6.51
N SER A 67 14.13 6.20 -6.32
CA SER A 67 13.96 7.43 -5.56
C SER A 67 14.30 7.21 -4.08
N ASP A 68 15.00 8.17 -3.48
CA ASP A 68 15.44 8.09 -2.09
C ASP A 68 14.94 9.34 -1.36
N ILE A 69 13.90 9.19 -0.54
CA ILE A 69 13.26 10.29 0.18
C ILE A 69 14.23 10.99 1.15
N THR A 70 15.29 10.32 1.58
CA THR A 70 16.30 10.92 2.47
C THR A 70 17.07 12.04 1.77
N LEU A 71 17.17 12.01 0.43
CA LEU A 71 17.75 13.10 -0.35
C LEU A 71 16.91 14.37 -0.24
N PHE A 72 15.58 14.22 -0.10
CA PHE A 72 14.66 15.31 0.16
C PHE A 72 14.78 15.82 1.61
N THR A 73 14.64 14.93 2.59
CA THR A 73 14.60 15.33 4.01
C THR A 73 15.95 15.87 4.52
N ARG A 74 17.07 15.43 3.94
CA ARG A 74 18.44 15.88 4.28
C ARG A 74 19.03 16.82 3.25
N PHE A 75 18.21 17.44 2.38
CA PHE A 75 18.69 18.27 1.28
C PHE A 75 19.70 19.33 1.71
N LEU A 76 19.40 20.09 2.78
CA LEU A 76 20.27 21.15 3.28
C LEU A 76 21.62 20.61 3.80
N GLU A 77 21.60 19.46 4.50
CA GLU A 77 22.82 18.78 4.95
C GLU A 77 23.69 18.33 3.76
N LEU A 78 23.04 17.77 2.73
CA LEU A 78 23.73 17.25 1.56
C LEU A 78 24.27 18.34 0.63
N MET A 79 23.61 19.50 0.58
CA MET A 79 24.03 20.66 -0.23
C MET A 79 24.89 21.66 0.54
N GLY A 80 24.96 21.55 1.87
CA GLY A 80 25.84 22.32 2.76
C GLY A 80 25.17 23.54 3.42
N ALA A 81 24.58 24.44 2.64
CA ALA A 81 23.89 25.62 3.17
C ALA A 81 22.72 26.04 2.27
N GLY A 82 21.63 26.49 2.87
CA GLY A 82 20.44 26.94 2.15
C GLY A 82 19.30 27.34 3.09
N THR A 83 18.13 27.61 2.50
CA THR A 83 16.91 27.99 3.21
C THR A 83 15.79 27.06 2.80
N GLU A 84 15.06 26.53 3.78
CA GLU A 84 13.81 25.81 3.55
C GLU A 84 12.65 26.81 3.56
N LEU A 85 11.80 26.76 2.52
CA LEU A 85 10.57 27.55 2.43
C LEU A 85 9.39 26.59 2.30
N LYS A 86 8.32 26.84 3.07
CA LYS A 86 7.12 25.98 3.07
C LYS A 86 5.97 26.66 2.36
N ILE A 87 5.39 25.99 1.36
CA ILE A 87 4.13 26.39 0.73
C ILE A 87 3.02 25.58 1.40
N THR A 88 2.28 26.22 2.30
CA THR A 88 1.25 25.54 3.12
C THR A 88 -0.17 25.78 2.64
N HIS A 89 -0.39 26.76 1.78
CA HIS A 89 -1.72 27.08 1.27
C HIS A 89 -2.03 26.23 0.04
N THR A 90 -3.16 25.54 0.07
CA THR A 90 -3.65 24.72 -1.04
C THR A 90 -5.08 25.12 -1.40
N TYR A 91 -5.40 25.04 -2.68
CA TYR A 91 -6.70 25.44 -3.23
C TYR A 91 -7.45 24.28 -3.87
N ARG A 92 -6.87 23.07 -3.82
CA ARG A 92 -7.43 21.88 -4.49
C ARG A 92 -8.48 21.20 -3.62
N ASN A 93 -8.09 20.82 -2.41
CA ASN A 93 -8.86 19.97 -1.50
C ASN A 93 -9.54 20.82 -0.43
N SER A 94 -10.64 20.33 0.14
CA SER A 94 -11.23 20.96 1.33
C SER A 94 -10.32 20.81 2.55
N GLN A 95 -10.45 21.72 3.51
CA GLN A 95 -9.70 21.67 4.77
C GLN A 95 -9.91 20.34 5.48
N GLU A 96 -11.15 19.84 5.51
CA GLU A 96 -11.52 18.59 6.16
C GLU A 96 -10.80 17.39 5.54
N LEU A 97 -10.72 17.33 4.21
CA LEU A 97 -10.01 16.25 3.51
C LEU A 97 -8.52 16.28 3.80
N ILE A 98 -7.94 17.48 3.83
CA ILE A 98 -6.53 17.70 4.08
C ILE A 98 -6.16 17.32 5.51
N ASP A 99 -7.00 17.65 6.49
CA ASP A 99 -6.75 17.32 7.88
C ASP A 99 -6.79 15.80 8.11
N ILE A 100 -7.75 15.12 7.48
CA ILE A 100 -7.87 13.65 7.53
C ILE A 100 -6.68 12.98 6.81
N ALA A 101 -6.44 13.33 5.55
CA ALA A 101 -5.37 12.73 4.74
C ALA A 101 -3.97 13.07 5.30
N GLY A 102 -3.79 14.32 5.73
CA GLY A 102 -2.58 14.83 6.35
C GLY A 102 -2.29 14.15 7.68
N GLY A 103 -3.28 14.04 8.56
CA GLY A 103 -3.13 13.32 9.82
C GLY A 103 -2.80 11.84 9.61
N PHE A 104 -3.45 11.21 8.63
CA PHE A 104 -3.16 9.82 8.25
C PHE A 104 -1.71 9.66 7.76
N VAL A 105 -1.23 10.48 6.83
CA VAL A 105 0.13 10.33 6.30
C VAL A 105 1.18 10.67 7.37
N GLN A 106 0.95 11.71 8.16
CA GLN A 106 1.86 12.19 9.23
C GLN A 106 1.99 11.28 10.45
N ARG A 107 1.22 10.18 10.53
CA ARG A 107 1.53 9.06 11.43
C ARG A 107 2.98 8.64 11.25
N ASN A 108 3.53 8.73 10.04
CA ASN A 108 4.95 8.57 9.79
C ASN A 108 5.75 9.78 10.29
N THR A 109 6.39 9.63 11.45
CA THR A 109 7.16 10.70 12.09
C THR A 109 8.48 11.05 11.40
N SER A 110 8.93 10.24 10.42
CA SER A 110 10.11 10.55 9.62
C SER A 110 9.86 11.64 8.56
N GLN A 111 8.58 11.93 8.27
CA GLN A 111 8.18 12.93 7.30
C GLN A 111 8.24 14.35 7.86
N ILE A 112 8.37 15.31 6.96
CA ILE A 112 8.38 16.73 7.31
C ILE A 112 6.98 17.11 7.80
N ARG A 113 6.92 17.54 9.06
CA ARG A 113 5.69 18.10 9.62
C ARG A 113 5.37 19.44 8.96
N LYS A 114 4.15 19.52 8.44
CA LYS A 114 3.54 20.71 7.86
C LYS A 114 2.04 20.64 8.09
N GLN A 115 1.44 21.82 8.25
CA GLN A 115 0.00 21.98 8.35
C GLN A 115 -0.44 22.72 7.10
N LEU A 116 -1.35 22.11 6.36
CA LEU A 116 -1.89 22.67 5.13
C LEU A 116 -3.16 23.47 5.45
N ILE A 117 -3.33 24.58 4.76
CA ILE A 117 -4.46 25.50 4.94
C ILE A 117 -5.20 25.59 3.60
N SER A 118 -6.52 25.41 3.64
CA SER A 118 -7.41 25.54 2.49
C SER A 118 -8.55 26.50 2.77
N PRO A 119 -8.91 27.38 1.82
CA PRO A 119 -10.12 28.19 1.92
C PRO A 119 -11.40 27.39 1.57
N LYS A 120 -11.27 26.16 1.07
CA LYS A 120 -12.40 25.32 0.68
C LYS A 120 -12.87 24.49 1.87
N HIS A 121 -14.18 24.45 2.09
CA HIS A 121 -14.81 23.60 3.10
C HIS A 121 -15.82 22.69 2.42
N LEU A 122 -15.87 21.43 2.86
CA LEU A 122 -16.82 20.45 2.37
C LEU A 122 -17.15 19.47 3.49
N GLU A 123 -18.45 19.36 3.81
CA GLU A 123 -18.93 18.33 4.72
C GLU A 123 -18.76 16.95 4.12
N ASN A 124 -18.36 15.98 4.94
CA ASN A 124 -18.16 14.58 4.53
C ASN A 124 -17.32 14.45 3.25
N PRO A 125 -16.05 14.93 3.26
CA PRO A 125 -15.18 14.86 2.08
C PRO A 125 -14.81 13.44 1.68
N ILE A 126 -15.02 12.47 2.58
CA ILE A 126 -14.83 11.05 2.37
C ILE A 126 -16.19 10.38 2.53
N VAL A 127 -16.62 9.64 1.52
CA VAL A 127 -17.86 8.84 1.54
C VAL A 127 -17.46 7.37 1.45
N LEU A 128 -17.92 6.55 2.40
CA LEU A 128 -17.63 5.13 2.46
C LEU A 128 -18.82 4.34 1.93
N GLU A 129 -18.57 3.53 0.90
CA GLU A 129 -19.57 2.68 0.27
C GLU A 129 -19.19 1.21 0.48
N VAL A 130 -19.92 0.55 1.37
CA VAL A 130 -19.64 -0.82 1.77
C VAL A 130 -20.45 -1.77 0.89
N PHE A 131 -19.80 -2.79 0.35
CA PHE A 131 -20.45 -3.83 -0.44
C PHE A 131 -20.25 -5.22 0.15
N ASP A 132 -21.26 -6.08 0.00
CA ASP A 132 -21.18 -7.47 0.39
C ASP A 132 -20.25 -8.25 -0.56
N ASP A 133 -19.14 -8.75 -0.01
CA ASP A 133 -18.13 -9.51 -0.73
C ASP A 133 -18.26 -11.03 -0.55
N SER A 134 -19.35 -11.50 0.07
CA SER A 134 -19.61 -12.93 0.29
C SER A 134 -19.98 -13.68 -0.99
N ILE A 135 -20.74 -13.05 -1.89
CA ILE A 135 -21.25 -13.66 -3.13
C ILE A 135 -21.05 -12.70 -4.29
N LYS A 136 -20.41 -13.17 -5.37
CA LYS A 136 -20.16 -12.41 -6.61
C LYS A 136 -19.59 -11.00 -6.33
N PRO A 137 -18.46 -10.89 -5.61
CA PRO A 137 -17.93 -9.62 -5.11
C PRO A 137 -17.67 -8.59 -6.22
N MET A 138 -17.32 -9.03 -7.43
CA MET A 138 -17.09 -8.12 -8.56
C MET A 138 -18.38 -7.52 -9.11
N GLU A 139 -19.49 -8.28 -9.14
CA GLU A 139 -20.79 -7.72 -9.53
C GLU A 139 -21.26 -6.69 -8.49
N ARG A 140 -21.09 -7.00 -7.19
CA ARG A 140 -21.43 -6.08 -6.08
C ARG A 140 -20.59 -4.81 -6.08
N LEU A 141 -19.28 -4.93 -6.33
CA LEU A 141 -18.40 -3.78 -6.50
C LEU A 141 -18.86 -2.92 -7.69
N ALA A 142 -19.20 -3.53 -8.82
CA ALA A 142 -19.65 -2.81 -10.00
C ALA A 142 -21.00 -2.10 -9.77
N ASP A 143 -21.96 -2.74 -9.08
CA ASP A 143 -23.21 -2.12 -8.61
C ASP A 143 -22.93 -0.87 -7.76
N THR A 144 -21.99 -1.00 -6.82
CA THR A 144 -21.60 0.07 -5.89
C THR A 144 -20.98 1.25 -6.64
N ILE A 145 -20.07 0.97 -7.59
CA ILE A 145 -19.46 2.02 -8.42
C ILE A 145 -20.52 2.74 -9.26
N GLU A 146 -21.47 2.02 -9.86
CA GLU A 146 -22.58 2.64 -10.60
C GLU A 146 -23.47 3.49 -9.69
N HIS A 147 -23.73 3.04 -8.46
CA HIS A 147 -24.47 3.82 -7.47
C HIS A 147 -23.76 5.15 -7.17
N VAL A 148 -22.48 5.10 -6.84
CA VAL A 148 -21.63 6.27 -6.57
C VAL A 148 -21.60 7.23 -7.75
N ILE A 149 -21.44 6.71 -8.97
CA ILE A 149 -21.46 7.54 -10.19
C ILE A 149 -22.79 8.28 -10.30
N GLY A 150 -23.92 7.60 -10.01
CA GLY A 150 -25.24 8.22 -9.98
C GLY A 150 -25.35 9.36 -8.97
N GLU A 151 -24.81 9.20 -7.77
CA GLU A 151 -24.77 10.25 -6.74
C GLU A 151 -23.93 11.44 -7.19
N ILE A 152 -22.72 11.18 -7.73
CA ILE A 152 -21.84 12.23 -8.24
C ILE A 152 -22.53 13.02 -9.36
N ILE A 153 -23.19 12.33 -10.29
CA ILE A 153 -23.92 12.99 -11.38
C ILE A 153 -25.07 13.82 -10.83
N SER A 154 -25.80 13.32 -9.82
CA SER A 154 -26.89 14.06 -9.19
C SER A 154 -26.42 15.32 -8.46
N GLU A 155 -25.24 15.29 -7.82
CA GLU A 155 -24.71 16.40 -7.04
C GLU A 155 -23.90 17.41 -7.88
N TYR A 156 -23.06 16.92 -8.81
CA TYR A 156 -22.09 17.72 -9.57
C TYR A 156 -22.36 17.79 -11.09
N GLY A 157 -23.33 17.03 -11.60
CA GLY A 157 -23.69 16.96 -13.02
C GLY A 157 -22.81 16.01 -13.85
N GLU A 158 -23.32 15.60 -15.02
CA GLU A 158 -22.66 14.63 -15.91
C GLU A 158 -21.30 15.08 -16.45
N GLN A 159 -21.03 16.39 -16.44
CA GLN A 159 -19.79 16.96 -16.95
C GLN A 159 -18.65 16.95 -15.93
N SER A 160 -18.94 16.64 -14.66
CA SER A 160 -17.95 16.48 -13.60
C SER A 160 -17.02 15.31 -13.93
N SER A 161 -15.72 15.54 -13.79
CA SER A 161 -14.72 14.49 -14.03
C SER A 161 -14.67 13.49 -12.86
N ILE A 162 -14.72 12.19 -13.18
CA ILE A 162 -14.68 11.09 -12.21
C ILE A 162 -13.44 10.25 -12.47
N LEU A 163 -12.57 10.12 -11.46
CA LEU A 163 -11.42 9.23 -11.50
C LEU A 163 -11.68 7.97 -10.69
N LEU A 164 -11.66 6.82 -11.36
CA LEU A 164 -11.65 5.52 -10.72
C LEU A 164 -10.20 5.09 -10.49
N ILE A 165 -9.79 4.94 -9.22
CA ILE A 165 -8.43 4.55 -8.86
C ILE A 165 -8.41 3.08 -8.41
N GLY A 166 -7.67 2.27 -9.18
CA GLY A 166 -7.29 0.91 -8.79
C GLY A 166 -5.84 0.81 -8.31
N ARG A 167 -5.43 -0.38 -7.87
CA ARG A 167 -4.01 -0.63 -7.50
C ARG A 167 -3.19 -1.03 -8.73
N TYR A 168 -3.80 -1.80 -9.64
CA TYR A 168 -3.18 -2.33 -10.85
C TYR A 168 -4.05 -2.14 -12.07
N ASN A 169 -3.43 -2.09 -13.26
CA ASN A 169 -4.18 -1.97 -14.52
C ASN A 169 -5.20 -3.10 -14.72
N TYR A 170 -4.90 -4.31 -14.21
CA TYR A 170 -5.79 -5.45 -14.38
C TYR A 170 -7.02 -5.43 -13.46
N ASP A 171 -7.09 -4.55 -12.46
CA ASP A 171 -8.29 -4.39 -11.63
C ASP A 171 -9.48 -3.99 -12.50
N MET A 172 -9.23 -3.21 -13.54
CA MET A 172 -10.24 -2.81 -14.50
C MET A 172 -10.77 -3.99 -15.34
N TYR A 173 -9.91 -4.94 -15.73
CA TYR A 173 -10.38 -6.15 -16.43
C TYR A 173 -11.38 -6.95 -15.60
N LYS A 174 -11.33 -6.89 -14.27
CA LYS A 174 -12.32 -7.53 -13.41
C LYS A 174 -13.70 -6.84 -13.52
N LEU A 175 -13.72 -5.52 -13.64
CA LEU A 175 -14.95 -4.75 -13.84
C LEU A 175 -15.53 -4.94 -15.24
N TYR A 176 -14.71 -5.00 -16.29
CA TYR A 176 -15.19 -5.26 -17.65
C TYR A 176 -15.89 -6.62 -17.78
N ARG A 177 -15.45 -7.64 -17.03
CA ARG A 177 -16.11 -8.96 -16.99
C ARG A 177 -17.53 -8.94 -16.44
N THR A 178 -17.93 -7.86 -15.76
CA THR A 178 -19.31 -7.68 -15.29
C THR A 178 -20.26 -7.18 -16.38
N ASN A 179 -19.75 -6.80 -17.56
CA ASN A 179 -20.49 -6.18 -18.66
C ASN A 179 -21.18 -4.84 -18.32
N ARG A 180 -20.78 -4.18 -17.21
CA ARG A 180 -21.29 -2.85 -16.81
C ARG A 180 -20.40 -1.69 -17.24
N PHE A 181 -19.15 -2.00 -17.55
CA PHE A 181 -18.14 -1.05 -17.96
C PHE A 181 -17.45 -1.54 -19.23
N SER A 182 -17.11 -0.60 -20.10
CA SER A 182 -16.37 -0.84 -21.33
C SER A 182 -15.20 0.13 -21.47
N GLU A 183 -14.10 -0.34 -22.05
CA GLU A 183 -12.88 0.45 -22.26
C GLU A 183 -13.05 1.39 -23.46
N LEU A 184 -12.61 2.63 -23.29
CA LEU A 184 -12.44 3.60 -24.35
C LEU A 184 -10.95 3.95 -24.53
N PRO A 185 -10.55 4.46 -25.71
CA PRO A 185 -9.17 4.88 -25.94
C PRO A 185 -8.68 5.90 -24.89
N GLY A 186 -7.41 5.76 -24.47
CA GLY A 186 -6.78 6.71 -23.57
C GLY A 186 -7.11 6.53 -22.08
N GLY A 187 -7.61 5.36 -21.66
CA GLY A 187 -7.92 5.06 -20.26
C GLY A 187 -9.27 5.60 -19.79
N ALA A 188 -10.06 6.16 -20.71
CA ALA A 188 -11.45 6.50 -20.45
C ALA A 188 -12.30 5.23 -20.31
N ILE A 189 -13.34 5.31 -19.50
CA ILE A 189 -14.28 4.21 -19.25
C ILE A 189 -15.67 4.69 -19.61
N ARG A 190 -16.46 3.80 -20.20
CA ARG A 190 -17.88 3.97 -20.35
C ARG A 190 -18.62 3.09 -19.35
N SER A 191 -19.54 3.67 -18.58
CA SER A 191 -20.57 2.92 -17.86
C SER A 191 -21.76 2.67 -18.77
N GLU A 192 -22.30 1.45 -18.78
CA GLU A 192 -23.51 1.14 -19.56
C GLU A 192 -24.74 1.88 -19.03
N LYS A 193 -24.81 2.08 -17.71
CA LYS A 193 -25.91 2.84 -17.06
C LYS A 193 -25.78 4.36 -17.24
N TYR A 194 -24.55 4.88 -17.22
CA TYR A 194 -24.26 6.32 -17.36
C TYR A 194 -23.29 6.59 -18.52
N PRO A 195 -23.73 6.46 -19.79
CA PRO A 195 -22.84 6.51 -20.95
C PRO A 195 -22.21 7.90 -21.21
N ASN A 196 -22.81 8.97 -20.68
CA ASN A 196 -22.32 10.35 -20.84
C ASN A 196 -21.36 10.80 -19.73
N ALA A 197 -21.18 10.00 -18.68
CA ALA A 197 -20.34 10.34 -17.55
C ALA A 197 -18.86 10.35 -17.96
N LYS A 198 -18.11 11.38 -17.53
CA LYS A 198 -16.67 11.49 -17.81
C LYS A 198 -15.86 10.68 -16.81
N ILE A 199 -15.70 9.39 -17.09
CA ILE A 199 -15.00 8.46 -16.20
C ILE A 199 -13.64 8.11 -16.79
N THR A 200 -12.59 8.18 -15.97
CA THR A 200 -11.24 7.72 -16.32
C THR A 200 -10.76 6.72 -15.28
N PHE A 201 -10.07 5.66 -15.72
CA PHE A 201 -9.40 4.74 -14.81
C PHE A 201 -7.90 4.96 -14.82
N MET A 202 -7.31 4.93 -13.63
CA MET A 202 -5.87 4.95 -13.46
C MET A 202 -5.47 4.12 -12.24
N THR A 203 -4.22 3.70 -12.19
CA THR A 203 -3.62 3.24 -10.93
C THR A 203 -3.32 4.43 -10.02
N ALA A 204 -3.25 4.21 -8.71
CA ALA A 204 -2.85 5.24 -7.75
C ALA A 204 -1.52 5.91 -8.15
N HIS A 205 -0.52 5.13 -8.60
CA HIS A 205 0.78 5.65 -9.05
C HIS A 205 0.68 6.54 -10.28
N SER A 206 -0.09 6.12 -11.29
CA SER A 206 -0.24 6.89 -12.54
C SER A 206 -1.11 8.13 -12.36
N SER A 207 -1.92 8.21 -11.29
CA SER A 207 -2.76 9.37 -10.99
C SER A 207 -1.96 10.57 -10.44
N LYS A 208 -0.72 10.34 -9.99
CA LYS A 208 0.14 11.40 -9.43
C LYS A 208 0.36 12.51 -10.45
N GLY A 209 0.30 13.76 -9.98
CA GLY A 209 0.38 14.96 -10.82
C GLY A 209 -0.93 15.37 -11.49
N LEU A 210 -1.94 14.49 -11.52
CA LEU A 210 -3.26 14.79 -12.06
C LEU A 210 -4.25 15.20 -10.97
N GLY A 211 -5.40 15.72 -11.39
CA GLY A 211 -6.49 16.11 -10.49
C GLY A 211 -7.84 16.04 -11.20
N TYR A 212 -8.83 15.52 -10.48
CA TYR A 212 -10.20 15.27 -10.95
C TYR A 212 -11.20 15.90 -9.97
N ASP A 213 -12.44 16.09 -10.40
CA ASP A 213 -13.45 16.71 -9.55
C ASP A 213 -13.88 15.75 -8.45
N ASN A 214 -14.07 14.47 -8.77
CA ASN A 214 -14.40 13.40 -7.82
C ASN A 214 -13.52 12.16 -8.05
N VAL A 215 -13.22 11.43 -6.98
CA VAL A 215 -12.39 10.21 -7.02
C VAL A 215 -13.14 9.05 -6.38
N ILE A 216 -13.04 7.85 -6.96
CA ILE A 216 -13.59 6.60 -6.43
C ILE A 216 -12.43 5.60 -6.27
N LEU A 217 -12.18 5.11 -5.06
CA LEU A 217 -11.17 4.08 -4.76
C LEU A 217 -11.83 2.70 -4.73
N ILE A 218 -11.30 1.71 -5.48
CA ILE A 218 -11.97 0.40 -5.64
C ILE A 218 -11.21 -0.82 -5.07
N ASN A 219 -9.97 -0.63 -4.59
CA ASN A 219 -9.13 -1.71 -4.07
C ASN A 219 -8.97 -1.65 -2.53
N MET A 220 -9.93 -1.09 -1.81
CA MET A 220 -9.84 -0.83 -0.36
C MET A 220 -10.13 -2.07 0.50
N PHE A 221 -9.44 -3.17 0.21
CA PHE A 221 -9.57 -4.45 0.90
C PHE A 221 -8.23 -4.93 1.47
N GLU A 222 -8.31 -5.86 2.42
CA GLU A 222 -7.16 -6.50 3.05
C GLU A 222 -6.66 -7.70 2.21
N GLY A 223 -5.39 -7.67 1.79
CA GLY A 223 -4.73 -8.79 1.13
C GLY A 223 -3.60 -8.39 0.18
N LYS A 224 -3.03 -9.38 -0.51
CA LYS A 224 -1.85 -9.22 -1.41
C LYS A 224 -1.96 -8.03 -2.37
N PHE A 225 -3.09 -7.91 -3.05
CA PHE A 225 -3.35 -6.91 -4.09
C PHE A 225 -4.30 -5.80 -3.63
N GLY A 226 -4.53 -5.71 -2.32
CA GLY A 226 -5.36 -4.69 -1.72
C GLY A 226 -4.61 -3.37 -1.57
N PHE A 227 -5.15 -2.52 -0.72
CA PHE A 227 -4.53 -1.26 -0.35
C PHE A 227 -4.41 -1.25 1.18
N PRO A 228 -3.21 -1.35 1.79
CA PRO A 228 -1.90 -1.43 1.16
C PRO A 228 -1.65 -2.78 0.47
N CYS A 229 -0.76 -2.75 -0.53
CA CYS A 229 -0.16 -3.95 -1.09
C CYS A 229 0.65 -4.70 -0.02
N GLN A 230 0.49 -6.02 0.03
CA GLN A 230 1.14 -6.90 1.02
C GLN A 230 2.15 -7.85 0.39
N ILE A 231 2.48 -7.63 -0.88
CA ILE A 231 3.53 -8.37 -1.57
C ILE A 231 4.86 -7.79 -1.11
N GLU A 232 5.73 -8.64 -0.58
CA GLU A 232 7.11 -8.27 -0.29
C GLU A 232 7.91 -8.27 -1.59
N ASP A 233 8.77 -7.26 -1.75
CA ASP A 233 9.70 -7.21 -2.86
C ASP A 233 10.79 -8.28 -2.72
N ASP A 234 11.29 -8.72 -3.87
CA ASP A 234 12.42 -9.66 -3.95
C ASP A 234 13.65 -9.09 -3.22
N PRO A 235 14.40 -9.90 -2.43
CA PRO A 235 15.58 -9.46 -1.70
C PRO A 235 16.61 -8.72 -2.57
N ILE A 236 16.71 -9.06 -3.86
CA ILE A 236 17.62 -8.41 -4.81
C ILE A 236 17.20 -6.97 -5.07
N ILE A 237 15.89 -6.70 -5.16
CA ILE A 237 15.37 -5.34 -5.36
C ILE A 237 15.76 -4.45 -4.18
N LYS A 238 15.73 -4.99 -2.95
CA LYS A 238 16.14 -4.27 -1.74
C LYS A 238 17.61 -3.82 -1.73
N LEU A 239 18.47 -4.45 -2.52
CA LEU A 239 19.87 -4.04 -2.66
C LEU A 239 20.04 -2.75 -3.47
N VAL A 240 19.05 -2.42 -4.30
CA VAL A 240 19.13 -1.30 -5.26
C VAL A 240 18.04 -0.24 -5.04
N THR A 241 17.02 -0.53 -4.24
CA THR A 241 15.97 0.41 -3.84
C THR A 241 16.17 0.89 -2.41
N TYR A 242 15.61 2.07 -2.12
CA TYR A 242 15.52 2.56 -0.75
C TYR A 242 14.20 2.08 -0.14
N GLU A 243 14.25 1.26 0.90
CA GLU A 243 13.07 0.92 1.70
C GLU A 243 12.91 1.87 2.89
N ASP A 244 11.76 2.55 2.96
CA ASP A 244 11.40 3.37 4.11
C ASP A 244 10.88 2.48 5.25
N ASN A 245 11.79 2.10 6.14
CA ASN A 245 11.50 1.27 7.32
C ASN A 245 11.05 2.07 8.55
N SER A 246 10.68 3.34 8.39
CA SER A 246 10.18 4.17 9.50
C SER A 246 8.88 3.63 10.09
N MET A 247 8.06 2.93 9.30
CA MET A 247 6.87 2.22 9.74
C MET A 247 6.40 1.17 8.73
N PRO A 248 5.55 0.21 9.15
CA PRO A 248 4.92 -0.72 8.21
C PRO A 248 4.16 0.02 7.11
N PHE A 249 4.41 -0.36 5.86
CA PHE A 249 3.74 0.18 4.67
C PHE A 249 3.90 1.69 4.48
N ALA A 250 5.06 2.27 4.86
CA ALA A 250 5.31 3.71 4.77
C ALA A 250 5.09 4.30 3.37
N GLU A 251 5.55 3.62 2.31
CA GLU A 251 5.32 4.06 0.93
C GLU A 251 3.86 3.90 0.49
N GLU A 252 3.22 2.78 0.81
CA GLU A 252 1.79 2.60 0.50
C GLU A 252 0.93 3.64 1.25
N ARG A 253 1.32 4.08 2.45
CA ARG A 253 0.66 5.18 3.17
C ARG A 253 0.73 6.49 2.38
N ARG A 254 1.90 6.82 1.81
CA ARG A 254 2.06 7.97 0.90
C ARG A 254 1.25 7.80 -0.39
N LEU A 255 1.20 6.58 -0.93
CA LEU A 255 0.38 6.26 -2.09
C LEU A 255 -1.11 6.46 -1.80
N PHE A 256 -1.58 6.10 -0.61
CA PHE A 256 -2.97 6.31 -0.20
C PHE A 256 -3.30 7.80 -0.11
N TYR A 257 -2.40 8.57 0.51
CA TYR A 257 -2.49 10.03 0.56
C TYR A 257 -2.56 10.64 -0.84
N VAL A 258 -1.72 10.19 -1.77
CA VAL A 258 -1.78 10.63 -3.17
C VAL A 258 -3.15 10.32 -3.75
N ALA A 259 -3.66 9.09 -3.62
CA ALA A 259 -4.96 8.68 -4.15
C ALA A 259 -6.13 9.51 -3.59
N MET A 260 -6.16 9.73 -2.27
CA MET A 260 -7.20 10.55 -1.61
C MET A 260 -7.16 12.02 -2.05
N THR A 261 -5.97 12.57 -2.32
CA THR A 261 -5.79 13.99 -2.67
C THR A 261 -5.89 14.28 -4.17
N ARG A 262 -6.24 13.28 -5.01
CA ARG A 262 -6.49 13.49 -6.46
C ARG A 262 -7.84 14.12 -6.76
N THR A 263 -8.69 14.31 -5.76
CA THR A 263 -10.02 14.93 -5.91
C THR A 263 -9.97 16.43 -5.67
N LYS A 264 -10.93 17.19 -6.22
CA LYS A 264 -11.23 18.55 -5.77
C LYS A 264 -12.38 18.54 -4.77
N ASN A 265 -13.38 17.68 -4.97
CA ASN A 265 -14.59 17.58 -4.17
C ASN A 265 -14.45 16.40 -3.22
N ARG A 266 -15.16 15.29 -3.46
CA ARG A 266 -15.19 14.13 -2.56
C ARG A 266 -14.30 13.00 -3.05
N VAL A 267 -13.84 12.19 -2.11
CA VAL A 267 -13.31 10.86 -2.36
C VAL A 267 -14.33 9.83 -1.87
N TYR A 268 -14.74 8.94 -2.77
CA TYR A 268 -15.60 7.82 -2.48
C TYR A 268 -14.74 6.57 -2.35
N ILE A 269 -14.98 5.75 -1.35
CA ILE A 269 -14.20 4.55 -1.06
C ILE A 269 -15.14 3.36 -1.10
N ALA A 270 -15.02 2.54 -2.15
CA ALA A 270 -15.72 1.27 -2.23
C ALA A 270 -14.92 0.20 -1.47
N ALA A 271 -15.50 -0.35 -0.41
CA ALA A 271 -14.83 -1.28 0.48
C ALA A 271 -15.68 -2.55 0.72
N PRO A 272 -15.06 -3.74 0.75
CA PRO A 272 -15.78 -4.95 1.08
C PRO A 272 -16.12 -5.01 2.57
N LYS A 273 -17.30 -5.56 2.88
CA LYS A 273 -17.80 -5.73 4.24
C LYS A 273 -16.91 -6.65 5.09
N THR A 274 -16.50 -7.81 4.57
CA THR A 274 -15.85 -8.84 5.41
C THR A 274 -14.36 -8.63 5.63
N LYS A 275 -13.65 -8.05 4.65
CA LYS A 275 -12.18 -7.85 4.68
C LYS A 275 -11.77 -6.44 4.22
N PRO A 276 -12.21 -5.38 4.91
CA PRO A 276 -11.82 -4.03 4.55
C PRO A 276 -10.33 -3.80 4.77
N SER A 277 -9.78 -2.86 4.02
CA SER A 277 -8.40 -2.41 4.18
C SER A 277 -8.09 -1.98 5.62
N ARG A 278 -6.92 -2.38 6.14
CA ARG A 278 -6.39 -1.84 7.40
C ARG A 278 -6.27 -0.31 7.42
N PHE A 279 -5.93 0.32 6.29
CA PHE A 279 -5.83 1.78 6.20
C PHE A 279 -7.21 2.43 6.32
N LEU A 280 -8.24 1.79 5.76
CA LEU A 280 -9.61 2.25 5.94
C LEU A 280 -10.05 2.13 7.41
N VAL A 281 -9.76 1.01 8.07
CA VAL A 281 -10.09 0.82 9.49
C VAL A 281 -9.35 1.83 10.38
N GLU A 282 -8.07 2.10 10.08
CA GLU A 282 -7.30 3.16 10.75
C GLU A 282 -7.95 4.53 10.56
N LEU A 283 -8.31 4.89 9.32
CA LEU A 283 -8.94 6.16 8.99
C LEU A 283 -10.27 6.36 9.74
N ILE A 284 -11.11 5.33 9.78
CA ILE A 284 -12.39 5.37 10.49
C ILE A 284 -12.17 5.60 11.99
N LYS A 285 -11.24 4.88 12.61
CA LYS A 285 -10.96 4.99 14.05
C LYS A 285 -10.37 6.34 14.45
N ASP A 286 -9.48 6.88 13.62
CA ASP A 286 -8.74 8.09 13.95
C ASP A 286 -9.54 9.37 13.69
N PHE A 287 -10.40 9.35 12.66
CA PHE A 287 -11.10 10.53 12.16
C PHE A 287 -12.62 10.43 12.27
N ASN A 288 -13.15 9.38 12.90
CA ASN A 288 -14.59 9.13 13.07
C ASN A 288 -15.37 9.23 11.74
N ILE A 289 -14.84 8.60 10.68
CA ILE A 289 -15.50 8.59 9.38
C ILE A 289 -16.82 7.80 9.49
N PRO A 290 -17.96 8.36 9.03
CA PRO A 290 -19.23 7.64 8.98
C PRO A 290 -19.09 6.34 8.18
N HIS A 291 -19.57 5.24 8.73
CA HIS A 291 -19.49 3.91 8.13
C HIS A 291 -20.71 3.07 8.51
N ASP A 292 -20.95 2.01 7.72
CA ASP A 292 -21.97 1.01 8.01
C ASP A 292 -21.58 0.16 9.24
N ASP A 293 -22.52 -0.06 10.16
CA ASP A 293 -22.33 -0.86 11.37
C ASP A 293 -21.95 -2.32 11.06
N GLU A 294 -22.28 -2.81 9.87
CA GLU A 294 -21.97 -4.17 9.45
C GLU A 294 -20.53 -4.36 8.96
N LEU A 295 -19.75 -3.27 8.82
CA LEU A 295 -18.37 -3.31 8.37
C LEU A 295 -17.47 -4.03 9.38
N ASN A 296 -16.67 -4.99 8.91
CA ASN A 296 -15.74 -5.68 9.78
C ASN A 296 -14.56 -4.78 10.21
N MET A 297 -14.66 -4.18 11.39
CA MET A 297 -13.63 -3.32 11.98
C MET A 297 -12.47 -4.08 12.65
N GLN A 298 -12.46 -5.41 12.60
CA GLN A 298 -11.36 -6.22 13.08
C GLN A 298 -10.27 -6.30 12.02
N VAL A 299 -9.19 -5.54 12.22
CA VAL A 299 -7.96 -5.77 11.47
C VAL A 299 -7.33 -7.04 12.03
N VAL A 300 -7.29 -8.10 11.24
CA VAL A 300 -6.41 -9.22 11.57
C VAL A 300 -4.99 -8.71 11.34
N ASP A 301 -4.20 -8.60 12.40
CA ASP A 301 -2.78 -8.29 12.29
C ASP A 301 -2.05 -9.44 11.57
N LEU A 302 -2.14 -9.46 10.24
CA LEU A 302 -1.46 -10.43 9.37
C LEU A 302 0.07 -10.35 9.50
N PHE A 303 0.62 -9.35 10.20
CA PHE A 303 2.07 -9.11 10.31
C PHE A 303 2.62 -9.11 11.74
N ASN A 304 1.78 -9.31 12.77
CA ASN A 304 2.28 -9.50 14.13
C ASN A 304 2.73 -10.93 14.37
N LEU A 305 2.18 -11.89 13.63
CA LEU A 305 2.62 -13.28 13.72
C LEU A 305 3.96 -13.43 12.99
N ARG A 306 5.05 -13.38 13.76
CA ARG A 306 6.42 -13.55 13.30
C ARG A 306 6.80 -15.02 13.38
N CYS A 307 7.48 -15.51 12.35
CA CYS A 307 8.05 -16.84 12.34
C CYS A 307 8.99 -16.98 13.55
N PRO A 308 8.78 -17.98 14.43
CA PRO A 308 9.63 -18.17 15.61
C PRO A 308 11.06 -18.58 15.25
N VAL A 309 11.29 -19.03 14.01
CA VAL A 309 12.60 -19.47 13.53
C VAL A 309 13.42 -18.30 12.96
N CYS A 310 12.84 -17.49 12.06
CA CYS A 310 13.59 -16.47 11.31
C CYS A 310 13.07 -15.03 11.47
N GLY A 311 11.95 -14.81 12.16
CA GLY A 311 11.37 -13.48 12.38
C GLY A 311 10.63 -12.88 11.17
N PHE A 312 10.58 -13.56 10.02
CA PHE A 312 9.75 -13.13 8.89
C PHE A 312 8.25 -13.30 9.19
N PRO A 313 7.36 -12.52 8.58
CA PRO A 313 5.92 -12.69 8.75
C PRO A 313 5.44 -14.12 8.43
N LEU A 314 4.35 -14.54 9.10
CA LEU A 314 3.62 -15.75 8.77
C LEU A 314 2.35 -15.39 7.98
N LYS A 315 2.12 -16.09 6.88
CA LYS A 315 0.96 -15.93 6.01
C LYS A 315 0.00 -17.10 6.18
N TYR A 316 -1.28 -16.82 6.40
CA TYR A 316 -2.31 -17.85 6.53
C TYR A 316 -2.92 -18.21 5.17
N GLU A 317 -2.74 -19.46 4.71
CA GLU A 317 -3.37 -19.96 3.49
C GLU A 317 -3.60 -21.48 3.47
N PHE A 318 -4.45 -21.94 2.56
CA PHE A 318 -4.68 -23.37 2.35
C PHE A 318 -3.50 -24.00 1.63
N ASN A 319 -2.83 -24.97 2.27
CA ASN A 319 -1.73 -25.71 1.68
C ASN A 319 -2.23 -27.04 1.12
N LYS A 320 -2.19 -27.17 -0.22
CA LYS A 320 -2.68 -28.37 -0.94
C LYS A 320 -1.93 -29.65 -0.56
N ASN A 321 -0.65 -29.56 -0.19
CA ASN A 321 0.16 -30.75 0.13
C ASN A 321 -0.23 -31.37 1.48
N TYR A 322 -0.75 -30.54 2.39
CA TYR A 322 -1.15 -30.95 3.74
C TYR A 322 -2.68 -31.05 3.90
N GLY A 323 -3.46 -30.47 2.97
CA GLY A 323 -4.92 -30.47 2.99
C GLY A 323 -5.52 -29.60 4.10
N LEU A 324 -4.79 -28.60 4.60
CA LEU A 324 -5.15 -27.78 5.77
C LEU A 324 -4.78 -26.32 5.53
N ASN A 325 -5.44 -25.41 6.25
CA ASN A 325 -5.01 -24.02 6.33
C ASN A 325 -3.87 -23.87 7.33
N LEU A 326 -2.77 -23.27 6.90
CA LEU A 326 -1.53 -23.16 7.67
C LEU A 326 -1.04 -21.71 7.67
N TRP A 327 -0.35 -21.35 8.75
CA TRP A 327 0.51 -20.18 8.84
C TRP A 327 1.88 -20.56 8.32
N ILE A 328 2.27 -20.02 7.17
CA ILE A 328 3.48 -20.38 6.44
C ILE A 328 4.45 -19.19 6.48
N CYS A 329 5.73 -19.44 6.77
CA CYS A 329 6.76 -18.40 6.70
C CYS A 329 6.83 -17.79 5.30
N THR A 330 6.92 -16.46 5.22
CA THR A 330 7.07 -15.74 3.95
C THR A 330 8.51 -15.64 3.47
N ASN A 331 9.48 -16.10 4.26
CA ASN A 331 10.88 -16.18 3.84
C ASN A 331 11.05 -17.22 2.70
N GLU A 332 12.17 -17.17 2.00
CA GLU A 332 12.49 -18.17 0.99
C GLU A 332 12.52 -19.57 1.61
N ALA A 333 11.86 -20.54 0.96
CA ALA A 333 11.72 -21.89 1.49
C ALA A 333 13.07 -22.61 1.69
N GLU A 334 14.12 -22.19 0.96
CA GLU A 334 15.50 -22.67 1.14
C GLU A 334 16.16 -22.16 2.42
N LEU A 335 15.67 -21.02 2.95
CA LEU A 335 16.16 -20.38 4.17
C LEU A 335 15.30 -20.72 5.39
N CYS A 336 13.97 -20.78 5.21
CA CYS A 336 13.03 -21.15 6.26
C CYS A 336 11.72 -21.67 5.66
N ASP A 337 11.44 -22.95 5.90
CA ASP A 337 10.22 -23.65 5.46
C ASP A 337 9.18 -23.80 6.59
N PHE A 338 9.39 -23.10 7.71
CA PHE A 338 8.55 -23.20 8.90
C PHE A 338 7.07 -22.96 8.57
N MET A 339 6.21 -23.87 9.04
CA MET A 339 4.78 -23.71 8.93
C MET A 339 4.06 -24.29 10.15
N THR A 340 2.98 -23.64 10.58
CA THR A 340 2.23 -24.10 11.76
C THR A 340 0.72 -24.01 11.54
N ASN A 341 -0.03 -24.88 12.21
CA ASN A 341 -1.48 -24.86 12.18
C ASN A 341 -2.10 -24.05 13.34
N ASP A 342 -1.30 -23.53 14.28
CA ASP A 342 -1.76 -22.81 15.45
C ASP A 342 -1.00 -21.49 15.63
N ARG A 343 -1.74 -20.40 15.88
CA ARG A 343 -1.17 -19.04 16.02
C ARG A 343 -0.60 -18.73 17.40
N THR A 344 -0.90 -19.55 18.39
CA THR A 344 -0.46 -19.37 19.79
C THR A 344 0.66 -20.31 20.16
N HIS A 345 0.60 -21.55 19.68
CA HIS A 345 1.59 -22.59 19.93
C HIS A 345 2.27 -22.92 18.61
N MET A 346 3.22 -22.06 18.22
CA MET A 346 3.87 -22.08 16.91
C MET A 346 4.89 -23.21 16.78
N HIS A 347 4.38 -24.43 16.68
CA HIS A 347 5.17 -25.62 16.42
C HIS A 347 5.03 -26.04 14.96
N ASP A 348 6.15 -26.50 14.38
CA ASP A 348 6.24 -26.86 12.98
C ASP A 348 5.46 -28.15 12.66
N ILE A 349 5.16 -28.38 11.38
CA ILE A 349 4.46 -29.60 10.95
C ILE A 349 5.47 -30.69 10.65
N LEU A 350 5.31 -31.83 11.33
CA LEU A 350 6.21 -32.97 11.17
C LEU A 350 5.49 -34.14 10.49
N LYS A 351 6.23 -34.99 9.77
CA LYS A 351 5.64 -36.23 9.23
C LYS A 351 5.32 -37.19 10.38
N CYS A 352 4.14 -37.80 10.35
CA CYS A 352 3.80 -38.80 11.36
C CYS A 352 4.66 -40.07 11.16
N PRO A 353 5.33 -40.59 12.22
CA PRO A 353 6.14 -41.80 12.11
C PRO A 353 5.31 -43.09 12.04
N LYS A 354 4.00 -43.04 12.34
CA LYS A 354 3.13 -44.22 12.42
C LYS A 354 2.21 -44.43 11.22
N CYS A 355 2.09 -43.46 10.32
CA CYS A 355 1.27 -43.60 9.11
C CYS A 355 1.95 -42.94 7.93
N THR A 356 1.65 -43.41 6.72
CA THR A 356 2.32 -43.01 5.49
C THR A 356 1.94 -41.61 5.02
N ASP A 357 0.70 -41.18 5.28
CA ASP A 357 0.06 -39.98 4.72
C ASP A 357 -0.32 -38.93 5.78
N GLY A 358 -0.16 -39.23 7.07
CA GLY A 358 -0.49 -38.31 8.15
C GLY A 358 0.66 -37.39 8.55
N TYR A 359 0.29 -36.22 9.06
CA TYR A 359 1.20 -35.22 9.61
C TYR A 359 0.88 -34.99 11.09
N LEU A 360 1.88 -34.63 11.87
CA LEU A 360 1.73 -34.19 13.25
C LEU A 360 1.44 -32.69 13.24
N ILE A 361 0.29 -32.33 13.80
CA ILE A 361 -0.15 -30.95 13.95
C ILE A 361 -0.45 -30.68 15.43
N VAL A 362 -0.41 -29.41 15.82
CA VAL A 362 -0.78 -28.99 17.18
C VAL A 362 -2.27 -29.24 17.39
N LYS A 363 -2.61 -29.96 18.44
CA LYS A 363 -3.99 -30.21 18.90
C LYS A 363 -4.12 -29.88 20.37
N LYS A 364 -5.32 -29.47 20.77
CA LYS A 364 -5.69 -29.16 22.15
C LYS A 364 -6.69 -30.19 22.66
N ASN A 365 -6.44 -30.74 23.85
CA ASN A 365 -7.38 -31.63 24.50
C ASN A 365 -8.56 -30.82 25.07
N PRO A 366 -9.81 -31.11 24.69
CA PRO A 366 -10.98 -30.34 25.12
C PRO A 366 -11.24 -30.37 26.63
N LYS A 367 -10.77 -31.41 27.34
CA LYS A 367 -11.11 -31.64 28.77
C LYS A 367 -10.16 -30.94 29.74
N ASN A 368 -8.86 -30.95 29.46
CA ASN A 368 -7.83 -30.41 30.36
C ASN A 368 -7.06 -29.23 29.75
N GLY A 369 -7.24 -28.95 28.45
CA GLY A 369 -6.57 -27.86 27.75
C GLY A 369 -5.13 -28.15 27.34
N ASP A 370 -4.62 -29.36 27.59
CA ASP A 370 -3.26 -29.76 27.25
C ASP A 370 -3.04 -29.75 25.74
N ILE A 371 -1.81 -29.39 25.36
CA ILE A 371 -1.41 -29.20 23.98
C ILE A 371 -0.40 -30.28 23.61
N PHE A 372 -0.62 -30.89 22.45
CA PHE A 372 0.17 -32.02 22.00
C PHE A 372 0.22 -32.06 20.48
N TYR A 373 1.25 -32.70 19.93
CA TYR A 373 1.25 -33.11 18.54
C TYR A 373 0.29 -34.28 18.37
N GLY A 374 -0.71 -34.14 17.51
CA GLY A 374 -1.60 -35.23 17.14
C GLY A 374 -1.62 -35.44 15.64
N CYS A 375 -1.67 -36.70 15.21
CA CYS A 375 -1.77 -37.04 13.80
C CYS A 375 -3.03 -36.43 13.16
N THR A 376 -2.94 -35.93 11.92
CA THR A 376 -4.07 -35.46 11.12
C THR A 376 -5.14 -36.54 10.95
N ASN A 377 -4.74 -37.80 10.81
CA ASN A 377 -5.63 -38.97 10.65
C ASN A 377 -6.27 -39.48 11.95
N TYR A 378 -6.18 -38.74 13.06
CA TYR A 378 -6.69 -39.19 14.36
C TYR A 378 -8.20 -39.50 14.36
N PHE A 379 -8.98 -38.72 13.61
CA PHE A 379 -10.44 -38.87 13.51
C PHE A 379 -10.89 -39.50 12.18
N ASN A 380 -9.96 -39.96 11.35
CA ASN A 380 -10.30 -40.62 10.09
C ASN A 380 -10.74 -42.06 10.39
N GLU A 381 -11.94 -42.45 9.97
CA GLU A 381 -12.50 -43.80 10.24
C GLU A 381 -11.78 -44.91 9.46
N GLU A 382 -11.33 -44.63 8.23
CA GLU A 382 -10.69 -45.62 7.36
C GLU A 382 -9.17 -45.72 7.59
N ARG A 383 -8.52 -44.61 7.97
CA ARG A 383 -7.05 -44.50 8.13
C ARG A 383 -6.63 -44.07 9.53
N LYS A 384 -7.36 -44.51 10.54
CA LYS A 384 -7.22 -44.03 11.92
C LYS A 384 -5.79 -44.15 12.45
N CYS A 385 -5.20 -43.02 12.83
CA CYS A 385 -3.87 -42.99 13.47
C CYS A 385 -3.93 -42.23 14.79
N THR A 386 -3.82 -42.94 15.91
CA THR A 386 -3.91 -42.37 17.28
C THR A 386 -2.58 -41.86 17.82
N TYR A 387 -1.56 -41.71 16.96
CA TYR A 387 -0.26 -41.26 17.39
C TYR A 387 -0.32 -39.82 17.89
N MET A 388 0.21 -39.62 19.10
CA MET A 388 0.33 -38.32 19.75
C MET A 388 1.63 -38.21 20.52
N VAL A 389 2.19 -37.00 20.58
CA VAL A 389 3.42 -36.67 21.32
C VAL A 389 3.13 -35.43 22.16
N PRO A 390 3.39 -35.45 23.49
CA PRO A 390 3.25 -34.26 24.32
C PRO A 390 4.15 -33.13 23.80
N LEU A 391 3.64 -31.90 23.77
CA LEU A 391 4.46 -30.72 23.51
C LEU A 391 4.92 -30.20 24.87
N GLU A 392 6.24 -30.13 25.10
CA GLU A 392 6.76 -29.51 26.31
C GLU A 392 6.34 -28.03 26.31
N SER A 393 5.71 -27.60 27.40
CA SER A 393 5.35 -26.20 27.62
C SER A 393 6.63 -25.38 27.79
N GLY A 394 7.19 -24.91 26.67
CA GLY A 394 8.28 -23.95 26.64
C GLY A 394 7.86 -22.65 27.35
N SER A 395 8.73 -22.22 28.27
CA SER A 395 8.73 -20.98 29.05
C SER A 395 7.82 -19.85 28.54
N LYS A 396 6.97 -19.36 29.45
CA LYS A 396 6.52 -17.96 29.44
C LYS A 396 7.75 -17.07 29.28
N ASN A 397 7.92 -16.46 28.11
CA ASN A 397 8.76 -15.27 27.99
C ASN A 397 7.96 -14.11 28.56
N ASP A 398 8.11 -13.88 29.87
CA ASP A 398 7.98 -12.55 30.43
C ASP A 398 9.18 -11.74 29.94
N GLN A 399 8.97 -10.87 28.95
CA GLN A 399 9.67 -9.59 28.77
C GLN A 399 9.03 -8.75 27.67
#